data_AF-A0A4Y3VU23-F1
#
_entry.id   AF-A0A4Y3VU23-F1
#
_cell.length_a   1.000
_cell.length_b   1.000
_cell.length_c   1.000
_cell.angle_alpha   90.00
_cell.angle_beta   90.00
_cell.angle_gamma   90.00
#
_symmetry.space_group_name_H-M   'P 1'
#
loop_
_entity.id
_entity.type
_entity.pdbx_description
1 polymer ?
#
loop_
_entity_poly.entity_id
_entity_poly.type
_entity_poly.pdbx_seq_one_letter_code
_entity_poly.pdbx_strand_id
1 'polypeptide(L)' 'MEPARSSQPKGPHVMYLDHGNGWLTYTFVPRAEDPQIIVELVFWQGA' A
#
# COMPACT_ATOMS: atom_id res chain seq x y z
N MET A 1 -0.50 18.07 -5.67
CA MET A 1 -0.60 16.68 -5.19
C MET A 1 -0.03 16.67 -3.78
N GLU A 2 -0.82 16.33 -2.77
CA GLU A 2 -0.30 16.14 -1.41
C GLU A 2 0.43 14.79 -1.32
N PRO A 3 1.54 14.68 -0.56
CA PRO A 3 2.24 13.42 -0.40
C PRO A 3 1.34 12.38 0.29
N ALA A 4 1.36 11.15 -0.21
CA ALA A 4 0.66 10.03 0.41
C ALA A 4 1.05 9.90 1.89
N ARG A 5 0.06 9.72 2.77
CA ARG A 5 0.27 9.58 4.22
C ARG A 5 -0.34 8.27 4.69
N SER A 6 0.52 7.38 5.20
CA SER A 6 0.11 6.12 5.82
C SER A 6 -0.70 6.28 7.11
N SER A 7 -0.94 7.52 7.57
CA SER A 7 -1.74 7.82 8.77
C SER A 7 -3.25 7.77 8.53
N GLN A 8 -3.70 7.62 7.28
CA GLN A 8 -5.10 7.39 6.97
C GLN A 8 -5.36 5.88 6.89
N PRO A 9 -6.21 5.28 7.77
CA PRO A 9 -6.45 3.82 7.79
C PRO A 9 -7.03 3.22 6.50
N LYS A 10 -7.58 4.06 5.61
CA LYS A 10 -8.09 3.67 4.29
C LYS A 10 -7.41 4.43 3.15
N GLY A 11 -6.33 5.16 3.46
CA GLY A 11 -5.60 5.95 2.49
C GLY A 11 -4.41 5.18 1.91
N PRO A 12 -3.65 5.79 0.99
CA PRO A 12 -2.45 5.19 0.44
C PRO A 12 -1.40 4.95 1.54
N HIS A 13 -0.93 3.71 1.61
CA HIS A 13 0.17 3.32 2.47
C HIS A 13 1.49 3.42 1.70
N VAL A 14 2.35 4.33 2.15
CA VAL A 14 3.69 4.51 1.58
C VAL A 14 4.57 3.35 2.04
N MET A 15 5.21 2.67 1.09
CA MET A 15 6.17 1.60 1.35
C MET A 15 7.44 1.81 0.54
N TYR A 16 8.56 1.42 1.14
CA TYR A 16 9.85 1.35 0.48
C TYR A 16 10.16 -0.14 0.26
N LEU A 17 10.14 -0.59 -1.00
CA LEU A 17 10.41 -1.98 -1.39
C LEU A 17 11.72 -2.02 -2.20
N ASP A 18 12.71 -2.81 -1.82
CA ASP A 18 14.01 -2.84 -2.55
C ASP A 18 14.65 -1.45 -2.78
N HIS A 19 15.14 -1.18 -4.00
CA HIS A 19 15.84 0.07 -4.39
C HIS A 19 14.90 1.13 -5.00
N GLY A 20 13.59 0.91 -5.00
CA GLY A 20 12.63 1.86 -5.56
C GLY A 20 11.82 2.59 -4.50
N ASN A 21 11.13 3.64 -4.95
CA ASN A 21 10.19 4.37 -4.14
C ASN A 21 8.79 4.18 -4.73
N GLY A 22 7.80 3.94 -3.88
CA GLY A 22 6.45 3.65 -4.32
C GLY A 22 5.41 3.85 -3.23
N TRP A 23 4.17 3.63 -3.61
CA TRP A 23 3.04 3.59 -2.68
C TRP A 23 2.01 2.60 -3.21
N LEU A 24 1.20 2.08 -2.30
CA LEU A 24 0.06 1.25 -2.68
C LEU A 24 -1.15 1.56 -1.79
N THR A 25 -2.34 1.35 -2.32
CA THR A 25 -3.56 1.24 -1.52
C THR A 25 -3.90 -0.24 -1.38
N TYR A 26 -4.27 -0.66 -0.18
CA TYR A 26 -4.67 -2.04 0.05
C TYR A 26 -5.83 -2.13 1.02
N THR A 27 -6.61 -3.20 0.89
CA THR A 27 -7.57 -3.62 1.89
C THR A 27 -7.05 -4.87 2.58
N PHE A 28 -7.04 -4.86 3.91
CA PHE A 28 -6.74 -6.04 4.72
C PHE A 28 -8.03 -6.75 5.13
N VAL A 29 -8.07 -8.07 4.94
CA VAL A 29 -9.20 -8.91 5.33
C VAL A 29 -8.80 -9.77 6.55
N PRO A 30 -8.95 -9.25 7.79
CA PRO A 30 -8.41 -9.87 9.01
C PRO A 30 -9.13 -11.15 9.47
N ARG A 31 -10.38 -11.38 9.03
CA ARG A 31 -11.26 -12.44 9.55
C ARG A 31 -11.65 -13.44 8.46
N ALA A 32 -10.65 -13.93 7.72
CA ALA A 32 -10.79 -15.04 6.78
C ALA A 32 -9.99 -16.24 7.29
N GLU A 33 -10.31 -17.45 6.81
CA GLU A 33 -9.53 -18.67 7.08
C GLU A 33 -8.04 -18.49 6.72
N ASP A 34 -7.80 -17.70 5.67
CA ASP A 34 -6.49 -17.19 5.26
C ASP A 34 -6.56 -15.66 5.15
N PRO A 35 -6.00 -14.88 6.10
CA PRO A 35 -6.00 -13.42 6.04
C PRO A 35 -5.22 -12.88 4.84
N GLN A 36 -5.85 -12.02 4.05
CA GLN A 36 -5.27 -11.50 2.81
C GLN A 36 -5.09 -9.98 2.83
N ILE A 37 -4.06 -9.52 2.12
CA ILE A 37 -3.85 -8.13 1.73
C ILE A 37 -4.17 -8.05 0.23
N ILE A 38 -5.23 -7.33 -0.11
CA ILE A 38 -5.62 -7.09 -1.51
C ILE A 38 -5.07 -5.74 -1.92
N VAL A 39 -4.13 -5.72 -2.87
CA VAL A 39 -3.60 -4.48 -3.45
C VAL A 39 -4.59 -3.96 -4.48
N GLU A 40 -5.11 -2.75 -4.25
CA GLU A 40 -6.09 -2.12 -5.14
C GLU A 40 -5.40 -1.25 -6.19
N LEU A 41 -4.40 -0.47 -5.77
CA LEU A 41 -3.57 0.36 -6.64
C LEU A 41 -2.12 0.28 -6.17
N VAL A 42 -1.20 0.30 -7.13
CA VAL A 42 0.23 0.33 -6.88
C VAL A 42 0.88 1.33 -7.83
N PHE A 43 1.78 2.13 -7.28
CA PHE A 43 2.72 2.93 -8.03
C PHE A 43 4.14 2.55 -7.62
N TRP A 44 4.98 2.30 -8.61
CA TRP A 44 6.37 1.91 -8.41
C TRP A 44 7.30 2.73 -9.30
N GLN A 45 8.34 3.31 -8.70
CA GLN A 45 9.41 3.99 -9.43
C GLN A 45 10.77 3.53 -8.89
N GLY A 46 11.43 2.66 -9.65
CA GLY A 46 12.77 2.10 -9.42
C GLY A 46 13.27 1.49 -10.73
N ALA A 47 14.59 1.48 -10.94
CA ALA A 47 15.25 1.15 -12.21
C ALA A 47 14.89 -0.24 -12.77
#